data_AF-A0A372GJQ8-F1
#
_entry.id   AF-A0A372GJQ8-F1
#
_cell.length_a   1.000
_cell.length_b   1.000
_cell.length_c   1.000
_cell.angle_alpha   90.00
_cell.angle_beta   90.00
_cell.angle_gamma   90.00
#
_symmetry.space_group_name_H-M   'P 1'
#
loop_
_entity.id
_entity.type
_entity.pdbx_description
1 polymer ?
#
loop_
_entity_poly.entity_id
_entity_poly.type
_entity_poly.pdbx_seq_one_letter_code
_entity_poly.pdbx_strand_id
1 'polypeptide(L)'
;MDVVALIARIALAFIFLGAGFGHLTSAEAMTPYAAAKKLPRPKLAVQLSGAYMLVAALLLVLGIWPDLAALALVPFLLLTAVVFHDFWRQESPEARQMEQIQFSKNLSLLGGALAVFVLYASDPHPGLTLLGPLF
;
A
#
# COMPACT_ATOMS: atom_id res chain seq x y z
N MET A 1 14.95 -5.70 -19.69
CA MET A 1 13.71 -5.15 -19.10
C MET A 1 13.47 -5.66 -17.69
N ASP A 2 13.85 -6.90 -17.38
CA ASP A 2 13.71 -7.55 -16.06
C ASP A 2 14.24 -6.72 -14.88
N VAL A 3 15.46 -6.21 -14.97
CA VAL A 3 16.04 -5.37 -13.89
C VAL A 3 15.22 -4.11 -13.65
N VAL A 4 14.69 -3.49 -14.71
CA VAL A 4 13.83 -2.30 -14.60
C VAL A 4 12.50 -2.68 -13.93
N ALA A 5 11.91 -3.83 -14.30
CA ALA A 5 10.69 -4.34 -13.68
C ALA A 5 10.90 -4.68 -12.18
N LEU A 6 12.07 -5.22 -11.81
CA LEU A 6 12.45 -5.44 -10.42
C LEU A 6 12.60 -4.12 -9.65
N ILE A 7 13.30 -3.14 -10.22
CA ILE A 7 13.44 -1.80 -9.61
C ILE A 7 12.06 -1.17 -9.40
N ALA A 8 11.16 -1.26 -10.39
CA ALA A 8 9.80 -0.73 -10.28
C ALA A 8 9.03 -1.37 -9.11
N ARG A 9 9.09 -2.70 -8.97
CA ARG A 9 8.45 -3.41 -7.85
C ARG A 9 9.04 -3.01 -6.50
N ILE A 10 10.36 -2.93 -6.39
CA ILE A 10 11.03 -2.51 -5.15
C ILE A 10 10.65 -1.07 -4.79
N ALA A 11 10.71 -0.15 -5.75
CA ALA A 11 10.37 1.24 -5.52
C ALA A 11 8.91 1.41 -5.09
N LEU A 12 7.97 0.70 -5.74
CA LEU A 12 6.56 0.70 -5.35
C LEU A 12 6.37 0.10 -3.94
N ALA A 13 7.01 -1.04 -3.65
CA ALA A 13 6.88 -1.75 -2.38
C ALA A 13 7.53 -1.02 -1.20
N PHE A 14 8.53 -0.18 -1.45
CA PHE A 14 9.37 0.45 -0.42
C PHE A 14 8.54 1.17 0.67
N ILE A 15 7.55 1.96 0.26
CA ILE A 15 6.71 2.68 1.21
C ILE A 15 5.85 1.74 2.06
N PHE A 16 5.36 0.64 1.49
CA PHE A 16 4.54 -0.35 2.20
C PHE A 16 5.36 -1.19 3.16
N LEU A 17 6.62 -1.47 2.86
CA LEU A 17 7.54 -2.12 3.80
C LEU A 17 7.75 -1.26 5.04
N GLY A 18 8.07 0.02 4.86
CA GLY A 18 8.26 0.97 5.96
C GLY A 18 6.96 1.20 6.75
N ALA A 19 5.85 1.47 6.07
CA ALA A 19 4.56 1.67 6.71
C ALA A 19 4.06 0.42 7.44
N GLY A 20 4.22 -0.75 6.83
CA GLY A 20 3.86 -2.04 7.41
C GLY A 20 4.61 -2.32 8.70
N PHE A 21 5.94 -2.14 8.70
CA PHE A 21 6.77 -2.25 9.88
C PHE A 21 6.37 -1.24 10.97
N GLY A 22 6.14 0.02 10.57
CA GLY A 22 5.70 1.09 11.47
C GLY A 22 4.36 0.80 12.14
N HIS A 23 3.38 0.29 11.39
CA HIS A 23 2.07 -0.10 11.93
C HIS A 23 2.18 -1.20 12.99
N LEU A 24 3.08 -2.18 12.82
CA LEU A 24 3.26 -3.26 13.78
C LEU A 24 4.02 -2.82 15.03
N THR A 25 5.08 -2.03 14.86
CA THR A 25 5.97 -1.61 15.96
C THR A 25 5.45 -0.39 16.73
N SER A 26 4.66 0.46 16.09
CA SER A 26 4.09 1.69 16.67
C SER A 26 2.57 1.62 16.78
N ALA A 27 1.99 0.41 16.87
CA ALA A 27 0.54 0.21 16.89
C ALA A 27 -0.16 1.04 17.97
N GLU A 28 0.46 1.15 19.15
CA GLU A 28 -0.09 1.92 20.27
C GLU A 28 -0.15 3.43 19.96
N ALA A 29 0.91 3.98 19.38
CA ALA A 29 0.97 5.39 19.00
C ALA A 29 -0.02 5.74 17.88
N MET A 30 -0.33 4.81 16.98
CA MET A 30 -1.25 5.01 15.85
C MET A 30 -2.72 4.73 16.20
N THR A 31 -2.98 4.03 17.31
CA THR A 31 -4.34 3.65 17.75
C THR A 31 -5.28 4.85 17.90
N PRO A 32 -4.87 6.01 18.49
CA PRO A 32 -5.76 7.16 18.62
C PRO A 32 -6.25 7.72 17.28
N TYR A 33 -5.39 7.74 16.26
CA TYR A 33 -5.78 8.21 14.92
C TYR A 33 -6.80 7.26 14.28
N ALA A 34 -6.58 5.95 14.35
CA ALA A 34 -7.56 4.97 13.89
C ALA A 34 -8.89 5.04 14.67
N ALA A 35 -8.84 5.34 15.97
CA ALA A 35 -10.03 5.55 16.80
C ALA A 35 -10.80 6.81 16.38
N ALA A 36 -10.10 7.91 16.07
CA ALA A 36 -10.72 9.13 15.55
C ALA A 36 -11.44 8.89 14.21
N LYS A 37 -10.94 7.95 13.40
CA LYS A 37 -11.60 7.46 12.17
C LYS A 37 -12.73 6.46 12.41
N LYS A 38 -13.10 6.21 13.67
CA LYS A 38 -14.20 5.34 14.10
C LYS A 38 -14.06 3.88 13.64
N LEU A 39 -12.84 3.39 13.48
CA LEU A 39 -12.63 1.98 13.16
C LEU A 39 -13.01 1.07 14.33
N PRO A 40 -13.67 -0.07 14.09
CA PRO A 40 -13.87 -1.07 15.11
C PRO A 40 -12.52 -1.67 15.52
N ARG A 41 -12.29 -1.84 16.83
CA ARG A 41 -11.04 -2.35 17.41
C ARG A 41 -9.78 -1.67 16.82
N PRO A 42 -9.57 -0.37 17.06
CA PRO A 42 -8.56 0.44 16.35
C PRO A 42 -7.13 -0.13 16.37
N LYS A 43 -6.65 -0.61 17.53
CA LYS A 43 -5.32 -1.23 17.65
C LYS A 43 -5.16 -2.45 16.75
N LEU A 44 -6.17 -3.32 16.72
CA LEU A 44 -6.17 -4.50 15.86
C LEU A 44 -6.20 -4.11 14.38
N ALA A 45 -6.98 -3.10 14.00
CA ALA A 45 -7.02 -2.60 12.63
C ALA A 45 -5.65 -2.06 12.16
N VAL A 46 -4.93 -1.35 13.03
CA VAL A 46 -3.55 -0.90 12.76
C VAL A 46 -2.61 -2.10 12.59
N GLN A 47 -2.68 -3.10 13.47
CA GLN A 47 -1.83 -4.30 13.36
C GLN A 47 -2.12 -5.09 12.08
N LEU A 48 -3.40 -5.29 11.75
CA LEU A 48 -3.81 -6.00 10.54
C LEU A 48 -3.38 -5.27 9.26
N SER A 49 -3.52 -3.95 9.22
CA SER A 49 -3.00 -3.16 8.08
C SER A 49 -1.47 -3.26 7.97
N GLY A 50 -0.76 -3.29 9.10
CA GLY A 50 0.69 -3.51 9.11
C GLY A 50 1.09 -4.86 8.50
N ALA A 51 0.48 -5.93 8.98
CA ALA A 51 0.70 -7.28 8.45
C ALA A 51 0.33 -7.39 6.97
N TYR A 52 -0.81 -6.81 6.58
CA TYR A 52 -1.28 -6.78 5.19
C TYR A 52 -0.27 -6.12 4.26
N MET A 53 0.19 -4.92 4.60
CA MET A 53 1.17 -4.18 3.81
C MET A 53 2.49 -4.95 3.68
N LEU A 54 3.00 -5.53 4.78
CA LEU A 54 4.24 -6.31 4.73
C LEU A 54 4.10 -7.54 3.84
N VAL A 55 3.02 -8.30 3.98
CA VAL A 55 2.80 -9.50 3.16
C VAL A 55 2.71 -9.11 1.69
N ALA A 56 1.86 -8.15 1.33
CA ALA A 56 1.71 -7.71 -0.07
C ALA A 56 3.02 -7.17 -0.64
N ALA A 57 3.75 -6.34 0.12
CA ALA A 57 5.03 -5.77 -0.32
C ALA A 57 6.14 -6.82 -0.48
N LEU A 58 6.24 -7.79 0.43
CA LEU A 58 7.22 -8.87 0.35
C LEU A 58 6.93 -9.80 -0.83
N LEU A 59 5.66 -10.19 -1.02
CA LEU A 59 5.23 -10.97 -2.19
C LEU A 59 5.61 -10.25 -3.50
N LEU A 60 5.35 -8.94 -3.56
CA LEU A 60 5.68 -8.13 -4.72
C LEU A 60 7.19 -8.06 -4.98
N VAL A 61 8.01 -7.75 -3.97
CA VAL A 61 9.48 -7.66 -4.10
C VAL A 61 10.08 -9.00 -4.51
N LEU A 62 9.67 -10.09 -3.86
CA LEU A 62 10.17 -11.44 -4.15
C LEU A 62 9.64 -11.99 -5.47
N GLY A 63 8.63 -11.36 -6.07
CA GLY A 63 8.00 -11.87 -7.29
C GLY A 63 7.27 -13.19 -7.03
N ILE A 64 6.64 -13.30 -5.87
CA ILE A 64 5.72 -14.38 -5.53
C ILE A 64 4.32 -13.83 -5.83
N TRP A 65 3.70 -14.28 -6.93
CA TRP A 65 2.40 -13.76 -7.40
C TRP A 65 2.37 -12.22 -7.47
N PRO A 66 3.32 -11.58 -8.20
CA PRO A 66 3.48 -10.12 -8.22
C PRO A 66 2.25 -9.38 -8.75
N ASP A 67 1.48 -9.99 -9.64
CA ASP A 67 0.19 -9.54 -10.13
C ASP A 67 -0.86 -9.49 -9.02
N LEU A 68 -1.07 -10.58 -8.27
CA LEU A 68 -1.97 -10.63 -7.12
C LEU A 68 -1.49 -9.68 -6.01
N ALA A 69 -0.19 -9.65 -5.73
CA ALA A 69 0.39 -8.79 -4.71
C ALA A 69 0.17 -7.30 -5.04
N ALA A 70 0.36 -6.90 -6.29
CA ALA A 70 0.06 -5.55 -6.74
C ALA A 70 -1.45 -5.24 -6.64
N LEU A 71 -2.31 -6.17 -7.05
CA LEU A 71 -3.75 -6.02 -6.95
C LEU A 71 -4.23 -5.90 -5.49
N ALA A 72 -3.59 -6.62 -4.56
CA ALA A 72 -3.88 -6.53 -3.13
C ALA A 72 -3.60 -5.12 -2.57
N LEU A 73 -2.64 -4.37 -3.11
CA LEU A 73 -2.39 -3.00 -2.65
C LEU A 73 -3.54 -2.04 -3.00
N VAL A 74 -4.29 -2.31 -4.07
CA VAL A 74 -5.37 -1.43 -4.57
C VAL A 74 -6.49 -1.18 -3.56
N PRO A 75 -7.19 -2.21 -3.00
CA PRO A 75 -8.26 -1.97 -2.03
C PRO A 75 -7.74 -1.30 -0.76
N PHE A 76 -6.52 -1.63 -0.32
CA PHE A 76 -5.89 -0.95 0.81
C PHE A 76 -5.69 0.54 0.52
N LEU A 77 -5.11 0.89 -0.63
CA LEU A 77 -4.88 2.28 -1.02
C LEU A 77 -6.17 3.08 -1.15
N LEU A 78 -7.22 2.51 -1.76
CA LEU A 78 -8.54 3.14 -1.86
C LEU A 78 -9.14 3.40 -0.48
N LEU A 79 -9.18 2.37 0.36
CA LEU A 79 -9.74 2.47 1.71
C LEU A 79 -8.97 3.49 2.54
N THR A 80 -7.64 3.48 2.48
CA THR A 80 -6.81 4.39 3.26
C THR A 80 -6.94 5.83 2.77
N ALA A 81 -6.98 6.04 1.44
CA ALA A 81 -7.22 7.36 0.85
C ALA A 81 -8.56 7.95 1.31
N VAL A 82 -9.64 7.16 1.26
CA VAL A 82 -10.99 7.68 1.56
C VAL A 82 -11.27 7.80 3.07
N VAL A 83 -10.81 6.85 3.88
CA VAL A 83 -11.11 6.81 5.32
C VAL A 83 -10.13 7.66 6.12
N PHE A 84 -8.84 7.52 5.85
CA PHE A 84 -7.81 8.19 6.64
C PHE A 84 -7.44 9.55 6.06
N HIS A 85 -7.36 9.70 4.74
CA HIS A 85 -6.94 10.94 4.10
C HIS A 85 -8.11 11.77 3.54
N ASP A 86 -9.15 11.90 4.36
CA ASP A 86 -10.40 12.61 4.06
C ASP A 86 -10.26 14.14 4.12
N PHE A 87 -9.35 14.70 3.33
CA PHE A 87 -9.02 16.14 3.35
C PHE A 87 -10.25 17.06 3.23
N TRP A 88 -11.31 16.63 2.55
CA TRP A 88 -12.58 17.34 2.42
C TRP A 88 -13.34 17.52 3.75
N ARG A 89 -12.96 16.82 4.82
CA ARG A 89 -13.53 16.94 6.17
C ARG A 89 -12.65 17.76 7.12
N GLN A 90 -11.48 18.21 6.67
CA GLN A 90 -10.55 18.96 7.51
C GLN A 90 -10.91 20.46 7.51
N GLU A 91 -11.06 21.03 8.70
CA GLU A 91 -11.42 22.45 8.87
C GLU A 91 -10.20 23.36 8.78
N SER A 92 -9.07 22.98 9.42
CA SER A 92 -7.86 23.79 9.34
C SER A 92 -7.21 23.69 7.95
N PRO A 93 -6.75 24.82 7.37
CA PRO A 93 -6.05 24.82 6.08
C PRO A 93 -4.83 23.90 6.08
N GLU A 94 -4.08 23.86 7.17
CA GLU A 94 -2.86 23.08 7.31
C GLU A 94 -3.17 21.57 7.32
N ALA A 95 -4.16 21.13 8.11
CA ALA A 95 -4.55 19.72 8.14
C ALA A 95 -5.15 19.28 6.80
N ARG A 96 -5.95 20.14 6.16
CA ARG A 96 -6.51 19.87 4.83
C ARG A 96 -5.40 19.65 3.81
N GLN A 97 -4.41 20.52 3.77
CA GLN A 97 -3.29 20.39 2.83
C GLN A 97 -2.50 19.09 3.07
N MET A 98 -2.21 18.77 4.34
CA MET A 98 -1.50 17.54 4.70
C MET A 98 -2.26 16.28 4.29
N GLU A 99 -3.56 16.20 4.57
CA GLU A 99 -4.36 15.04 4.17
C GLU A 99 -4.55 14.99 2.65
N GLN A 100 -4.62 16.12 1.96
CA GLN A 100 -4.69 16.14 0.49
C GLN A 100 -3.42 15.58 -0.15
N ILE A 101 -2.25 15.86 0.42
CA ILE A 101 -0.97 15.26 -0.01
C ILE A 101 -1.01 13.75 0.19
N GLN A 102 -1.48 13.26 1.34
CA GLN A 102 -1.54 11.82 1.60
C GLN A 102 -2.56 11.09 0.72
N PHE A 103 -3.72 11.72 0.46
CA PHE A 103 -4.71 11.24 -0.50
C PHE A 103 -4.08 11.10 -1.89
N SER A 104 -3.42 12.16 -2.36
CA SER A 104 -2.79 12.19 -3.68
C SER A 104 -1.66 11.16 -3.81
N LYS A 105 -0.87 10.98 -2.74
CA LYS A 105 0.15 9.93 -2.65
C LYS A 105 -0.49 8.55 -2.83
N ASN A 106 -1.58 8.25 -2.12
CA ASN A 106 -2.25 6.96 -2.24
C ASN A 106 -2.84 6.74 -3.64
N LEU A 107 -3.39 7.78 -4.27
CA LEU A 107 -3.90 7.70 -5.63
C LEU A 107 -2.79 7.43 -6.65
N SER A 108 -1.63 8.09 -6.51
CA SER A 108 -0.45 7.84 -7.35
C SER A 108 0.09 6.41 -7.16
N LEU A 109 0.16 5.93 -5.92
CA LEU A 109 0.56 4.55 -5.61
C LEU A 109 -0.43 3.53 -6.16
N LEU A 110 -1.72 3.86 -6.19
CA LEU A 110 -2.75 3.01 -6.78
C LEU A 110 -2.54 2.86 -8.28
N GLY A 111 -2.25 3.98 -8.97
CA GLY A 111 -1.86 3.95 -10.38
C GLY A 111 -0.62 3.08 -10.62
N GLY A 112 0.40 3.20 -9.76
CA GLY A 112 1.60 2.36 -9.80
C GLY A 112 1.30 0.88 -9.59
N ALA A 113 0.45 0.54 -8.61
CA ALA A 113 0.01 -0.83 -8.35
C ALA A 113 -0.76 -1.43 -9.53
N LEU A 114 -1.68 -0.67 -10.13
CA LEU A 114 -2.40 -1.11 -11.33
C LEU A 114 -1.47 -1.28 -12.54
N ALA A 115 -0.51 -0.38 -12.73
CA ALA A 115 0.48 -0.52 -13.81
C ALA A 115 1.35 -1.77 -13.64
N VAL A 116 1.77 -2.09 -12.41
CA VAL A 116 2.52 -3.31 -12.12
C VAL A 116 1.63 -4.54 -12.29
N PHE A 117 0.37 -4.51 -11.85
CA PHE A 117 -0.59 -5.58 -12.12
C PHE A 117 -0.72 -5.85 -13.62
N VAL A 118 -0.95 -4.80 -14.43
CA VAL A 118 -1.05 -4.94 -15.90
C VAL A 118 0.24 -5.51 -16.49
N LEU A 119 1.40 -5.03 -16.04
CA LEU A 119 2.71 -5.54 -16.51
C LEU A 119 2.82 -7.05 -16.33
N TYR A 120 2.54 -7.58 -15.13
CA TYR A 120 2.67 -9.02 -14.85
C TYR A 120 1.50 -9.87 -15.36
N ALA A 121 0.31 -9.29 -15.54
CA ALA A 121 -0.84 -9.99 -16.12
C ALA A 121 -0.76 -10.08 -17.65
N SER A 122 -0.05 -9.15 -18.30
CA SER A 122 0.07 -9.08 -19.77
C SER A 122 1.30 -9.78 -20.33
N ASP A 123 2.33 -9.97 -19.52
CA ASP A 123 3.59 -10.60 -19.89
C ASP A 123 3.96 -11.68 -18.86
N PRO A 124 4.04 -12.97 -19.23
CA PRO A 124 4.45 -14.02 -18.31
C PRO A 124 5.92 -13.92 -17.85
N HIS A 125 6.74 -13.00 -18.38
CA HIS A 125 8.20 -13.03 -18.21
C HIS A 125 8.93 -11.69 -17.90
N PRO A 126 8.48 -10.79 -17.01
CA PRO A 126 9.44 -9.94 -16.32
C PRO A 126 10.28 -10.87 -15.41
N GLY A 127 11.49 -11.21 -15.87
CA GLY A 127 12.41 -12.09 -15.14
C GLY A 127 12.74 -11.55 -13.73
N LEU A 128 13.37 -12.38 -12.90
CA LEU A 128 13.70 -12.08 -11.49
C LEU A 128 12.47 -12.15 -10.55
N THR A 129 11.68 -13.21 -10.69
CA THR A 129 10.57 -13.58 -9.81
C THR A 129 10.81 -14.97 -9.23
N LEU A 130 10.34 -15.24 -8.01
CA LEU A 130 10.45 -16.57 -7.39
C LEU A 130 9.37 -17.54 -7.86
N LEU A 131 8.11 -17.08 -8.00
CA LEU A 131 7.00 -17.93 -8.48
C LEU A 131 6.32 -17.39 -9.75
N GLY A 132 6.54 -16.11 -10.12
CA GLY A 132 5.86 -15.49 -11.25
C GLY A 132 4.40 -15.12 -10.97
N PRO A 133 3.67 -14.57 -11.97
CA PRO A 133 2.26 -14.20 -11.84
C PRO A 133 1.36 -15.39 -11.51
N LEU A 134 0.24 -15.12 -10.84
CA LEU A 134 -0.76 -16.12 -10.47
C LEU A 134 -1.82 -16.36 -11.54
N PHE A 135 -2.22 -15.33 -12.30
CA PHE A 135 -3.29 -15.39 -13.30
C PHE A 135 -2.84 -14.94 -14.70
#